data_AF-A0A7S0Z6U3-F1
#
_entry.id   AF-A0A7S0Z6U3-F1
#
_cell.length_a   1.000
_cell.length_b   1.000
_cell.length_c   1.000
_cell.angle_alpha   90.00
_cell.angle_beta   90.00
_cell.angle_gamma   90.00
#
_symmetry.space_group_name_H-M   'P 1'
#
loop_
_entity.id
_entity.type
_entity.pdbx_description
1 polymer ?
#
loop_
_entity_poly.entity_id
_entity_poly.type
_entity_poly.pdbx_seq_one_letter_code
_entity_poly.pdbx_strand_id
1 'polypeptide(L)'
;PSAPAHASPPPKGGGSAAHHRSKSSQHVSVSAKFREQLGGLMRTLEATDPVFVRCIKPNQHKAPALMDGPLVEHQLKCSGVLAAVRISQSGYPSRVSFAEFLPRYAPLSAT
;
A
#
# COMPACT_ATOMS: atom_id res chain seq x y z
N PRO A 1 38.37 -49.08 -3.27
CA PRO A 1 37.20 -49.03 -2.38
C PRO A 1 36.38 -47.75 -2.66
N SER A 2 35.46 -47.72 -3.63
CA SER A 2 34.15 -48.42 -3.65
C SER A 2 33.33 -47.98 -2.43
N ALA A 3 32.16 -47.34 -2.49
CA ALA A 3 31.10 -47.30 -3.51
C ALA A 3 30.09 -46.12 -3.18
N PRO A 4 28.85 -46.03 -3.70
CA PRO A 4 28.38 -44.89 -4.50
C PRO A 4 27.04 -44.24 -4.02
N ALA A 5 26.52 -43.35 -4.87
CA ALA A 5 25.25 -42.62 -4.82
C ALA A 5 24.02 -43.38 -4.27
N HIS A 6 23.23 -42.70 -3.44
CA HIS A 6 21.87 -43.12 -3.10
C HIS A 6 20.85 -42.41 -4.01
N ALA A 7 20.14 -43.24 -4.77
CA ALA A 7 19.13 -42.90 -5.76
C ALA A 7 17.81 -42.41 -5.14
N SER A 8 17.13 -41.53 -5.88
CA SER A 8 15.74 -41.14 -5.66
C SER A 8 14.79 -42.33 -5.79
N PRO A 9 13.70 -42.40 -5.00
CA PRO A 9 12.71 -43.48 -5.12
C PRO A 9 11.85 -43.33 -6.40
N PRO A 10 11.36 -44.45 -6.98
CA PRO A 10 10.58 -44.46 -8.22
C PRO A 10 9.13 -43.95 -8.04
N PRO A 11 8.46 -43.51 -9.13
CA PRO A 11 7.07 -43.09 -9.08
C PRO A 11 6.15 -44.32 -9.04
N LYS A 12 5.28 -44.40 -8.03
CA LYS A 12 4.16 -45.36 -8.03
C LYS A 12 2.98 -44.74 -8.77
N GLY A 13 2.78 -45.16 -10.01
CA GLY A 13 1.50 -45.03 -10.71
C GLY A 13 0.53 -46.14 -10.30
N GLY A 14 -0.76 -45.82 -10.19
CA GLY A 14 -1.81 -46.82 -10.10
C GLY A 14 -3.13 -46.34 -9.48
N GLY A 15 -4.14 -46.16 -10.33
CA GLY A 15 -5.48 -46.71 -10.07
C GLY A 15 -6.51 -45.82 -9.37
N SER A 16 -7.53 -45.44 -10.14
CA SER A 16 -8.72 -44.68 -9.77
C SER A 16 -9.55 -45.28 -8.63
N ALA A 17 -10.00 -44.41 -7.73
CA ALA A 17 -11.33 -44.53 -7.12
C ALA A 17 -11.94 -43.12 -7.13
N ALA A 18 -12.72 -42.84 -8.17
CA ALA A 18 -13.55 -41.66 -8.28
C ALA A 18 -14.63 -41.73 -7.20
N HIS A 19 -14.28 -41.31 -5.98
CA HIS A 19 -15.27 -40.87 -5.01
C HIS A 19 -15.76 -39.52 -5.51
N HIS A 20 -16.91 -39.54 -6.19
CA HIS A 20 -17.73 -38.37 -6.43
C HIS A 20 -18.29 -37.90 -5.07
N ARG A 21 -17.40 -37.42 -4.19
CA ARG A 21 -17.77 -36.56 -3.09
C ARG A 21 -18.39 -35.36 -3.77
N SER A 22 -19.72 -35.29 -3.72
CA SER A 22 -20.42 -34.03 -3.87
C SER A 22 -19.61 -33.02 -3.08
N LYS A 23 -19.00 -32.04 -3.78
CA LYS A 23 -18.43 -30.86 -3.14
C LYS A 23 -19.62 -30.20 -2.47
N SER A 24 -19.95 -30.62 -1.25
CA SER A 24 -20.68 -29.80 -0.31
C SER A 24 -19.97 -28.46 -0.38
N SER A 25 -20.72 -27.42 -0.74
CA SER A 25 -20.22 -26.06 -0.80
C SER A 25 -19.53 -25.80 0.54
N GLN A 26 -18.21 -26.01 0.58
CA GLN A 26 -17.40 -25.78 1.75
C GLN A 26 -17.70 -24.33 2.10
N HIS A 27 -18.34 -24.13 3.24
CA HIS A 27 -18.71 -22.80 3.69
C HIS A 27 -17.42 -21.98 3.76
N VAL A 28 -17.19 -21.15 2.74
CA VAL A 28 -16.05 -20.25 2.68
C VAL A 28 -16.25 -19.28 3.83
N SER A 29 -15.29 -19.23 4.74
CA SER A 29 -15.38 -18.31 5.88
C SER A 29 -15.43 -16.88 5.37
N VAL A 30 -16.10 -16.01 6.13
CA VAL A 30 -16.14 -14.56 5.81
C VAL A 30 -14.72 -14.00 5.67
N SER A 31 -13.77 -14.46 6.49
CA SER A 31 -12.36 -14.08 6.41
C SER A 31 -11.69 -14.51 5.10
N ALA A 32 -12.00 -15.71 4.58
CA ALA A 32 -11.47 -16.18 3.31
C ALA A 32 -12.00 -15.34 2.13
N LYS A 33 -13.29 -15.01 2.15
CA LYS A 33 -13.91 -14.11 1.16
C LYS A 33 -13.33 -12.68 1.24
N PHE A 34 -13.15 -12.15 2.45
CA PHE A 34 -12.54 -10.83 2.65
C PHE A 34 -11.11 -10.76 2.11
N ARG A 35 -10.31 -11.80 2.35
CA ARG A 35 -8.94 -11.89 1.81
C ARG A 35 -8.92 -11.85 0.29
N GLU A 36 -9.82 -12.59 -0.36
CA GLU A 36 -9.95 -12.60 -1.81
C GLU A 36 -10.33 -11.20 -2.34
N GLN A 37 -11.32 -10.56 -1.71
CA GLN A 37 -11.76 -9.20 -2.08
C GLN A 37 -10.65 -8.16 -1.88
N LEU A 38 -9.92 -8.24 -0.76
CA LEU A 38 -8.76 -7.37 -0.48
C LEU A 38 -7.66 -7.57 -1.55
N GLY A 39 -7.37 -8.82 -1.93
CA GLY A 39 -6.40 -9.10 -2.99
C GLY A 39 -6.85 -8.60 -4.37
N GLY A 40 -8.16 -8.59 -4.63
CA GLY A 40 -8.74 -7.91 -5.80
C GLY A 40 -8.52 -6.40 -5.76
N LEU A 41 -8.85 -5.76 -4.63
CA LEU A 41 -8.67 -4.33 -4.43
C LEU A 41 -7.21 -3.90 -4.61
N MET A 42 -6.26 -4.61 -4.01
CA MET A 42 -4.83 -4.28 -4.11
C MET A 42 -4.35 -4.29 -5.56
N ARG A 43 -4.73 -5.31 -6.35
CA ARG A 43 -4.40 -5.37 -7.78
C ARG A 43 -4.94 -4.18 -8.57
N THR A 44 -6.16 -3.73 -8.26
CA THR A 44 -6.74 -2.56 -8.92
C THR A 44 -5.97 -1.29 -8.54
N LEU A 45 -5.65 -1.09 -7.26
CA LEU A 45 -4.91 0.09 -6.81
C LEU A 45 -3.49 0.13 -7.38
N GLU A 46 -2.82 -1.01 -7.47
CA GLU A 46 -1.48 -1.14 -8.07
C GLU A 46 -1.44 -0.77 -9.57
N ALA A 47 -2.58 -0.83 -10.26
CA ALA A 47 -2.71 -0.45 -11.67
C ALA A 47 -3.06 1.03 -11.89
N THR A 48 -3.04 1.86 -10.83
CA THR A 48 -3.39 3.29 -10.89
C THR A 48 -2.25 4.19 -10.41
N ASP A 49 -2.36 5.49 -10.67
CA ASP A 49 -1.53 6.51 -10.02
C ASP A 49 -2.24 7.02 -8.74
N PRO A 50 -1.77 6.67 -7.53
CA PRO A 50 -2.50 6.93 -6.31
C PRO A 50 -2.30 8.36 -5.79
N VAL A 51 -3.40 9.00 -5.42
CA VAL A 51 -3.40 10.25 -4.63
C VAL A 51 -3.84 9.94 -3.20
N PHE A 52 -3.06 10.39 -2.22
CA PHE A 52 -3.32 10.11 -0.81
C PHE A 52 -3.86 11.34 -0.07
N VAL A 53 -4.97 11.16 0.65
CA VAL A 53 -5.53 12.16 1.57
C VAL A 53 -5.46 11.61 3.00
N ARG A 54 -4.76 12.32 3.89
CA ARG A 54 -4.66 11.98 5.32
C ARG A 54 -5.56 12.88 6.15
N CYS A 55 -6.65 12.32 6.66
CA CYS A 55 -7.53 13.02 7.60
C CYS A 55 -6.87 13.12 8.98
N ILE A 56 -6.98 14.30 9.61
CA ILE A 56 -6.46 14.57 10.95
C ILE A 56 -7.61 14.96 11.87
N LYS A 57 -7.72 14.29 13.02
CA LYS A 57 -8.71 14.64 14.05
C LYS A 57 -8.20 15.85 14.83
N PRO A 58 -8.93 16.99 14.86
CA PRO A 58 -8.42 18.21 15.48
C PRO A 58 -8.54 18.19 17.01
N ASN A 59 -9.51 17.49 17.59
CA ASN A 59 -9.71 17.35 19.04
C ASN A 59 -10.56 16.10 19.37
N GLN A 60 -10.51 15.62 20.63
CA GLN A 60 -11.31 14.46 21.08
C GLN A 60 -12.79 14.77 21.34
N HIS A 61 -13.12 16.03 21.66
CA HIS A 61 -14.46 16.48 22.06
C HIS A 61 -15.45 16.60 20.90
N LYS A 62 -15.01 16.40 19.65
CA LYS A 62 -15.81 16.62 18.43
C LYS A 62 -16.33 18.05 18.32
N ALA A 63 -15.60 19.00 18.91
CA ALA A 63 -15.98 20.41 18.91
C ALA A 63 -15.45 21.10 17.63
N PRO A 64 -16.25 21.95 16.96
CA PRO A 64 -15.75 22.75 15.85
C PRO A 64 -14.74 23.79 16.35
N ALA A 65 -13.84 24.24 15.47
CA ALA A 65 -12.85 25.30 15.72
C ALA A 65 -11.89 25.08 16.91
N LEU A 66 -11.85 23.89 17.50
CA LEU A 66 -10.91 23.52 18.57
C LEU A 66 -9.79 22.63 18.00
N MET A 67 -8.54 23.04 18.19
CA MET A 67 -7.34 22.30 17.78
C MET A 67 -6.50 21.92 19.01
N ASP A 68 -6.24 20.63 19.16
CA ASP A 68 -5.37 20.05 20.17
C ASP A 68 -4.02 19.72 19.51
N GLY A 69 -3.02 20.56 19.77
CA GLY A 69 -1.68 20.45 19.20
C GLY A 69 -1.02 19.09 19.46
N PRO A 70 -0.88 18.64 20.72
CA PRO A 70 -0.32 17.32 21.03
C PRO A 70 -0.99 16.15 20.31
N LEU A 71 -2.33 16.15 20.22
CA LEU A 71 -3.07 15.12 19.50
C LEU A 71 -2.76 15.14 17.99
N VAL A 72 -2.72 16.33 17.38
CA VAL A 72 -2.40 16.50 15.97
C VAL A 72 -0.95 16.09 15.68
N GLU A 73 0.00 16.51 16.50
CA GLU A 73 1.41 16.16 16.37
C GLU A 73 1.63 14.64 16.42
N HIS A 74 0.98 13.96 17.37
CA HIS A 74 1.04 12.50 17.47
C HIS A 74 0.50 11.83 16.20
N GLN A 75 -0.65 12.27 15.68
CA GLN A 75 -1.21 11.75 14.44
C GLN A 75 -0.27 11.97 13.25
N LEU A 76 0.35 13.15 13.13
CA LEU A 76 1.29 13.45 12.04
C LEU A 76 2.54 12.56 12.07
N LYS A 77 3.02 12.21 13.27
CA LYS A 77 4.11 11.25 13.47
C LYS A 77 3.69 9.82 13.09
N CYS A 78 2.60 9.31 13.67
CA CYS A 78 2.15 7.93 13.48
C CYS A 78 1.58 7.65 12.08
N SER A 79 0.99 8.64 11.42
CA SER A 79 0.49 8.52 10.04
C SER A 79 1.59 8.56 8.98
N GLY A 80 2.84 8.85 9.36
CA GLY A 80 3.96 8.97 8.44
C GLY A 80 3.95 10.25 7.61
N VAL A 81 3.04 11.20 7.85
CA VAL A 81 2.96 12.47 7.10
C VAL A 81 4.27 13.24 7.22
N LEU A 82 4.83 13.37 8.43
CA LEU A 82 6.12 14.05 8.61
C LEU A 82 7.26 13.33 7.90
N ALA A 83 7.25 12.00 7.88
CA ALA A 83 8.26 11.23 7.16
C ALA A 83 8.14 11.41 5.64
N ALA A 84 6.92 11.43 5.10
CA ALA A 84 6.65 11.68 3.69
C ALA A 84 7.12 13.07 3.25
N VAL A 85 6.87 14.10 4.06
CA VAL A 85 7.37 15.47 3.78
C VAL A 85 8.90 15.49 3.72
N ARG A 86 9.60 14.86 4.68
CA ARG A 86 11.07 14.80 4.67
C ARG A 86 11.62 14.06 3.45
N ILE A 87 11.00 12.95 3.05
CA ILE A 87 11.40 12.20 1.85
C ILE A 87 11.22 13.10 0.61
N SER A 88 10.09 13.78 0.50
CA SER A 88 9.80 14.71 -0.60
C SER A 88 10.84 15.85 -0.69
N GLN A 89 11.26 16.39 0.46
CA GLN A 89 12.30 17.42 0.56
C GLN A 89 13.70 16.95 0.13
N SER A 90 13.98 15.65 0.16
CA SER A 90 15.27 15.11 -0.31
C SER A 90 15.41 15.11 -1.84
N GLY A 91 14.32 15.44 -2.56
CA GLY A 91 14.32 15.68 -3.99
C GLY A 91 14.08 17.15 -4.33
N TYR A 92 13.08 17.40 -5.18
CA TYR A 92 12.62 18.73 -5.58
C TYR A 92 11.09 18.77 -5.47
N PRO A 93 10.54 19.03 -4.27
CA PRO A 93 9.10 18.95 -4.02
C PRO A 93 8.31 20.05 -4.73
N SER A 94 8.95 21.21 -4.97
CA SER A 94 8.39 22.30 -5.76
C SER A 94 8.91 22.20 -7.20
N ARG A 95 7.98 22.14 -8.16
CA ARG A 95 8.27 22.17 -9.60
C ARG A 95 7.34 23.18 -10.25
N VAL A 96 7.93 24.14 -10.94
CA VAL A 96 7.22 25.20 -11.66
C VAL A 96 7.64 25.10 -13.13
N SER A 97 6.68 25.19 -14.05
CA SER A 97 6.99 25.17 -15.47
C SER A 97 7.78 26.43 -15.85
N PHE A 98 8.64 26.35 -16.88
CA PHE A 98 9.41 27.52 -17.31
C PHE A 98 8.51 28.69 -17.74
N ALA A 99 7.37 28.38 -18.38
CA ALA A 99 6.37 29.36 -18.80
C ALA A 99 5.74 30.12 -17.63
N GLU A 100 5.61 29.49 -16.46
CA GLU A 100 5.14 30.15 -15.23
C GLU A 100 6.29 30.84 -14.49
N PHE A 101 7.48 30.24 -14.49
CA PHE A 101 8.66 30.74 -13.80
C PHE A 101 9.14 32.08 -14.37
N LEU A 102 9.32 32.19 -15.69
CA LEU A 102 9.88 33.38 -16.32
C LEU A 102 9.13 34.68 -16.00
N PRO A 103 7.82 34.83 -16.29
CA PRO A 103 7.13 36.08 -16.02
C PRO A 103 7.09 36.41 -14.53
N ARG A 104 7.10 35.39 -13.66
CA ARG A 104 7.09 35.56 -12.21
C ARG A 104 8.40 36.12 -11.66
N TYR A 105 9.54 35.71 -12.23
CA TYR A 105 10.86 36.05 -11.69
C TYR A 105 11.69 37.00 -12.56
N ALA A 106 11.28 37.30 -13.81
CA ALA A 106 11.95 38.26 -14.70
C ALA A 106 12.11 39.68 -14.10
N PRO A 107 11.17 40.23 -13.31
CA PRO A 107 11.39 41.53 -12.67
C PRO A 107 12.56 41.55 -11.69
N LEU A 108 12.97 40.39 -11.15
CA LEU A 108 14.09 40.27 -10.23
C LEU A 108 15.44 40.14 -10.97
N SER A 109 15.44 39.90 -12.28
CA SER A 109 16.67 39.72 -13.07
C SER A 109 17.17 40.99 -13.75
N ALA A 110 16.43 42.11 -13.67
CA ALA A 110 16.87 43.38 -14.22
C ALA A 110 17.91 44.03 -13.30
N THR A 111 19.18 43.80 -13.58
CA THR A 111 20.32 44.65 -13.18
C THR A 111 21.05 45.08 -14.44
#